data_AF-A0A7S3PI02-F1
#
_entry.id   AF-A0A7S3PI02-F1
#
_cell.length_a   1.000
_cell.length_b   1.000
_cell.length_c   1.000
_cell.angle_alpha   90.00
_cell.angle_beta   90.00
_cell.angle_gamma   90.00
#
_symmetry.space_group_name_H-M   'P 1'
#
loop_
_entity.id
_entity.type
_entity.pdbx_description
1 polymer ?
#
loop_
_entity_poly.entity_id
_entity_poly.type
_entity_poly.pdbx_seq_one_letter_code
_entity_poly.pdbx_strand_id
1 'polypeptide(L)'
;KHADEELPEADYNRYYKDEKPEFRIKTKREHYGHVMIKRARKYVESGNFPEIRLSGVILQIFAVISHYVSWDRLNAIREWKIPVLIVNGAHDNLVDPINSLMMAKALNGDHLHFKDGGHGINEQFDIVCNENLRQHFDRATENGDTRKLNRVSKPPELLHPWKFVLVYALSAFFFSKKGPLKKLSFNTAVILHTLVAGFALRKFFGRFTGL
;
A
#
# COMPACT_ATOMS: atom_id res chain seq x y z
N LYS A 1 -21.96 -6.75 -4.16
CA LYS A 1 -23.32 -7.15 -3.72
C LYS A 1 -23.46 -7.18 -2.19
N HIS A 2 -22.39 -7.37 -1.41
CA HIS A 2 -22.47 -7.44 0.06
C HIS A 2 -22.26 -6.10 0.81
N ALA A 3 -21.83 -5.04 0.13
CA ALA A 3 -21.66 -3.71 0.74
C ALA A 3 -22.99 -3.13 1.24
N ASP A 4 -24.10 -3.52 0.61
CA ASP A 4 -25.45 -3.08 0.95
C ASP A 4 -26.15 -4.10 1.88
N GLU A 5 -25.42 -5.11 2.39
CA GLU A 5 -25.92 -5.97 3.46
C GLU A 5 -26.12 -5.21 4.75
N GLU A 6 -27.10 -5.67 5.52
CA GLU A 6 -27.33 -5.16 6.86
C GLU A 6 -26.10 -5.35 7.75
N LEU A 7 -25.78 -4.31 8.51
CA LEU A 7 -24.75 -4.39 9.54
C LEU A 7 -25.27 -5.33 10.65
N PRO A 8 -24.53 -6.39 11.00
CA PRO A 8 -24.92 -7.27 12.09
C PRO A 8 -25.14 -6.48 13.39
N GLU A 9 -26.19 -6.82 14.14
CA GLU A 9 -26.56 -6.14 15.38
C GLU A 9 -25.42 -6.14 16.42
N ALA A 10 -24.60 -7.19 16.45
CA ALA A 10 -23.40 -7.26 17.29
C ALA A 10 -22.36 -6.19 16.93
N ASP A 11 -22.14 -5.95 15.63
CA ASP A 11 -21.23 -4.92 15.15
C ASP A 11 -21.81 -3.52 15.41
N TYR A 12 -23.11 -3.34 15.18
CA TYR A 12 -23.81 -2.09 15.49
C TYR A 12 -23.62 -1.70 16.96
N ASN A 13 -23.90 -2.63 17.89
CA ASN A 13 -23.75 -2.38 19.32
C ASN A 13 -22.29 -2.12 19.73
N ARG A 14 -21.31 -2.73 19.07
CA ARG A 14 -19.88 -2.46 19.33
C ARG A 14 -19.49 -1.02 19.00
N TYR A 15 -19.95 -0.51 17.86
CA TYR A 15 -19.51 0.80 17.33
C TYR A 15 -20.43 1.96 17.72
N TYR A 16 -21.71 1.68 18.02
CA TYR A 16 -22.76 2.70 18.16
C TYR A 16 -23.58 2.60 19.44
N LYS A 17 -23.19 1.76 20.43
CA LYS A 17 -23.90 1.68 21.72
C LYS A 17 -24.16 3.02 22.41
N ASP A 18 -23.27 4.00 22.20
CA ASP A 18 -23.33 5.31 22.83
C ASP A 18 -23.88 6.41 21.89
N GLU A 19 -24.25 6.06 20.65
CA GLU A 19 -24.81 7.02 19.68
C GLU A 19 -26.32 7.17 19.80
N LYS A 20 -26.82 8.36 19.50
CA LYS A 20 -28.27 8.64 19.51
C LYS A 20 -28.99 7.79 18.45
N PRO A 21 -30.19 7.24 18.76
CA PRO A 21 -30.92 6.29 17.90
C PRO A 21 -31.40 6.87 16.56
N GLU A 22 -31.31 8.18 16.37
CA GLU A 22 -31.73 8.90 15.16
C GLU A 22 -30.79 8.65 13.96
N PHE A 23 -29.55 8.22 14.20
CA PHE A 23 -28.57 7.89 13.15
C PHE A 23 -28.43 6.37 13.02
N ARG A 24 -29.43 5.71 12.41
CA ARG A 24 -29.37 4.26 12.20
C ARG A 24 -28.64 3.92 10.90
N ILE A 25 -27.37 3.57 11.04
CA ILE A 25 -26.59 2.92 9.97
C ILE A 25 -27.21 1.56 9.69
N LYS A 26 -27.62 1.32 8.44
CA LYS A 26 -28.28 0.08 8.05
C LYS A 26 -27.31 -0.87 7.42
N THR A 27 -26.40 -0.37 6.60
CA THR A 27 -25.54 -1.22 5.77
C THR A 27 -24.07 -1.21 6.20
N LYS A 28 -23.34 -2.26 5.83
CA LYS A 28 -21.88 -2.33 6.01
C LYS A 28 -21.16 -1.17 5.31
N ARG A 29 -21.61 -0.78 4.12
CA ARG A 29 -21.07 0.39 3.39
C ARG A 29 -21.22 1.68 4.18
N GLU A 30 -22.41 1.95 4.69
CA GLU A 30 -22.68 3.13 5.51
C GLU A 30 -21.85 3.10 6.79
N HIS A 31 -21.69 1.93 7.41
CA HIS A 31 -20.83 1.74 8.58
C HIS A 31 -19.39 2.15 8.30
N TYR A 32 -18.74 1.58 7.29
CA TYR A 32 -17.35 1.92 6.98
C TYR A 32 -17.20 3.38 6.54
N GLY A 33 -18.15 3.89 5.75
CA GLY A 33 -18.16 5.31 5.37
C GLY A 33 -18.22 6.24 6.58
N HIS A 34 -19.08 5.93 7.55
CA HIS A 34 -19.21 6.70 8.79
C HIS A 34 -17.98 6.59 9.69
N VAL A 35 -17.37 5.40 9.81
CA VAL A 35 -16.10 5.22 10.55
C VAL A 35 -14.99 6.08 9.95
N MET A 36 -14.88 6.12 8.60
CA MET A 36 -13.90 6.98 7.92
C MET A 36 -14.17 8.46 8.18
N ILE A 37 -15.43 8.90 8.10
CA ILE A 37 -15.83 10.29 8.38
C ILE A 37 -15.51 10.66 9.83
N LYS A 38 -15.83 9.81 10.81
CA LYS A 38 -15.51 10.04 12.22
C LYS A 38 -14.02 10.20 12.46
N ARG A 39 -13.18 9.36 11.84
CA ARG A 39 -11.72 9.49 11.94
C ARG A 39 -11.23 10.79 11.30
N ALA A 40 -11.74 11.13 10.12
CA ALA A 40 -11.41 12.40 9.47
C ALA A 40 -11.81 13.59 10.35
N ARG A 41 -13.00 13.56 10.96
CA ARG A 41 -13.47 14.57 11.91
C ARG A 41 -12.58 14.68 13.14
N LYS A 42 -12.10 13.57 13.69
CA LYS A 42 -11.15 13.60 14.82
C LYS A 42 -9.91 14.44 14.52
N TYR A 43 -9.36 14.36 13.30
CA TYR A 43 -8.23 15.20 12.89
C TYR A 43 -8.60 16.69 12.78
N VAL A 44 -9.80 16.99 12.28
CA VAL A 44 -10.32 18.36 12.19
C VAL A 44 -10.54 18.94 13.59
N GLU A 45 -11.23 18.21 14.45
CA GLU A 45 -11.61 18.61 15.81
C GLU A 45 -10.39 18.72 16.72
N SER A 46 -9.37 17.87 16.54
CA SER A 46 -8.12 17.97 17.31
C SER A 46 -7.20 19.10 16.85
N GLY A 47 -7.49 19.77 15.73
CA GLY A 47 -6.60 20.76 15.10
C GLY A 47 -5.25 20.18 14.63
N ASN A 48 -5.08 18.86 14.70
CA ASN A 48 -3.84 18.16 14.35
C ASN A 48 -4.00 17.59 12.96
N PHE A 49 -3.86 18.45 11.97
CA PHE A 49 -3.84 18.02 10.59
C PHE A 49 -2.47 17.41 10.27
N PRO A 50 -2.40 16.16 9.78
CA PRO A 50 -1.15 15.65 9.26
C PRO A 50 -0.67 16.58 8.14
N GLU A 51 0.54 17.12 8.26
CA GLU A 51 1.09 18.02 7.25
C GLU A 51 1.31 17.25 5.93
N ILE A 52 0.42 17.44 4.97
CA ILE A 52 0.55 16.84 3.64
C ILE A 52 1.58 17.65 2.85
N ARG A 53 2.84 17.22 2.92
CA ARG A 53 3.91 17.81 2.10
C ARG A 53 3.83 17.27 0.68
N LEU A 54 4.04 18.16 -0.30
CA LEU A 54 4.13 17.78 -1.72
C LEU A 54 5.17 16.66 -1.94
N SER A 55 6.30 16.71 -1.22
CA SER A 55 7.30 15.64 -1.24
C SER A 55 6.75 14.29 -0.76
N GLY A 56 5.91 14.28 0.28
CA GLY A 56 5.25 13.07 0.77
C GLY A 56 4.31 12.47 -0.28
N VAL A 57 3.53 13.30 -0.95
CA VAL A 57 2.62 12.86 -2.03
C VAL A 57 3.42 12.27 -3.21
N ILE A 58 4.48 12.95 -3.64
CA ILE A 58 5.35 12.47 -4.73
C ILE A 58 5.97 11.13 -4.36
N LEU A 59 6.44 10.96 -3.12
CA LEU A 59 7.03 9.70 -2.65
C LEU A 59 5.99 8.57 -2.59
N GLN A 60 4.76 8.85 -2.18
CA GLN A 60 3.67 7.85 -2.22
C GLN A 60 3.36 7.42 -3.65
N ILE A 61 3.23 8.37 -4.58
CA ILE A 61 3.03 8.07 -6.01
C ILE A 61 4.18 7.22 -6.54
N PHE A 62 5.42 7.61 -6.23
CA PHE A 62 6.59 6.86 -6.66
C PHE A 62 6.62 5.45 -6.07
N ALA A 63 6.25 5.27 -4.81
CA ALA A 63 6.15 3.96 -4.17
C ALA A 63 5.11 3.08 -4.87
N VAL A 64 3.96 3.62 -5.27
CA VAL A 64 2.93 2.89 -6.04
C VAL A 64 3.46 2.48 -7.42
N ILE A 65 4.12 3.39 -8.14
CA ILE A 65 4.63 3.13 -9.51
C ILE A 65 5.82 2.15 -9.49
N SER A 66 6.65 2.22 -8.46
CA SER A 66 7.84 1.39 -8.28
C SER A 66 7.58 0.11 -7.48
N HIS A 67 6.32 -0.17 -7.12
CA HIS A 67 5.95 -1.34 -6.33
C HIS A 67 6.23 -2.63 -7.12
N TYR A 68 7.41 -3.20 -6.90
CA TYR A 68 7.85 -4.44 -7.52
C TYR A 68 8.80 -5.19 -6.58
N VAL A 69 8.67 -6.50 -6.60
CA VAL A 69 9.52 -7.44 -5.89
C VAL A 69 9.90 -8.52 -6.91
N SER A 70 11.20 -8.73 -7.09
CA SER A 70 11.72 -9.77 -7.98
C SER A 70 11.57 -11.16 -7.38
N TRP A 71 11.59 -12.18 -8.24
CA TRP A 71 11.60 -13.58 -7.79
C TRP A 71 12.81 -13.91 -6.92
N ASP A 72 13.99 -13.38 -7.25
CA ASP A 72 15.20 -13.58 -6.44
C ASP A 72 15.02 -13.01 -5.03
N ARG A 73 14.38 -11.84 -4.92
CA ARG A 73 14.08 -11.23 -3.63
C ARG A 73 13.01 -12.01 -2.85
N LEU A 74 12.01 -12.59 -3.52
CA LEU A 74 11.06 -13.51 -2.88
C LEU A 74 11.74 -14.80 -2.39
N ASN A 75 12.65 -15.36 -3.19
CA ASN A 75 13.43 -16.53 -2.82
C ASN A 75 14.28 -16.24 -1.58
N ALA A 76 14.96 -15.08 -1.56
CA ALA A 76 15.71 -14.64 -0.39
C ALA A 76 14.82 -14.51 0.85
N ILE A 77 13.63 -13.90 0.75
CA ILE A 77 12.68 -13.82 1.89
C ILE A 77 12.26 -15.23 2.35
N ARG A 78 11.97 -16.14 1.41
CA ARG A 78 11.61 -17.54 1.71
C ARG A 78 12.75 -18.28 2.43
N GLU A 79 14.00 -18.08 2.03
CA GLU A 79 15.17 -18.70 2.67
C GLU A 79 15.32 -18.28 4.13
N TRP A 80 14.85 -17.09 4.49
CA TRP A 80 14.83 -16.62 5.88
C TRP A 80 13.77 -17.35 6.70
N LYS A 81 12.91 -18.19 6.10
CA LYS A 81 11.87 -18.99 6.77
C LYS A 81 11.08 -18.18 7.81
N ILE A 82 10.83 -16.91 7.54
CA ILE A 82 10.03 -16.05 8.41
C ILE A 82 8.57 -16.45 8.19
N PRO A 83 7.74 -16.60 9.23
CA PRO A 83 6.31 -16.78 9.06
C PRO A 83 5.71 -15.60 8.28
N VAL A 84 5.08 -15.87 7.15
CA VAL A 84 4.44 -14.85 6.30
C VAL A 84 2.92 -15.07 6.30
N LEU A 85 2.18 -14.00 6.61
CA LEU A 85 0.73 -13.92 6.42
C LEU A 85 0.44 -12.87 5.35
N ILE A 86 -0.29 -13.26 4.31
CA ILE A 86 -0.72 -12.37 3.24
C ILE A 86 -2.24 -12.21 3.33
N VAL A 87 -2.68 -10.96 3.36
CA VAL A 87 -4.09 -10.60 3.51
C VAL A 87 -4.50 -9.75 2.31
N ASN A 88 -5.56 -10.13 1.60
CA ASN A 88 -6.09 -9.33 0.51
C ASN A 88 -7.60 -9.52 0.28
N GLY A 89 -8.20 -8.55 -0.40
CA GLY A 89 -9.58 -8.60 -0.87
C GLY A 89 -9.70 -8.94 -2.36
N ALA A 90 -10.78 -9.60 -2.80
CA ALA A 90 -11.02 -9.92 -4.21
C ALA A 90 -11.47 -8.71 -5.06
N HIS A 91 -11.91 -7.63 -4.40
CA HIS A 91 -12.32 -6.38 -5.01
C HIS A 91 -11.31 -5.25 -4.75
N ASP A 92 -10.07 -5.59 -4.43
CA ASP A 92 -8.98 -4.62 -4.39
C ASP A 92 -8.74 -4.08 -5.82
N ASN A 93 -8.92 -2.77 -5.98
CA ASN A 93 -8.77 -2.06 -7.25
C ASN A 93 -7.39 -1.40 -7.39
N LEU A 94 -6.54 -1.45 -6.36
CA LEU A 94 -5.18 -0.93 -6.39
C LEU A 94 -4.16 -2.04 -6.59
N VAL A 95 -4.41 -3.23 -6.03
CA VAL A 95 -3.54 -4.40 -6.15
C VAL A 95 -4.34 -5.59 -6.67
N ASP A 96 -3.97 -6.12 -7.82
CA ASP A 96 -4.61 -7.31 -8.39
C ASP A 96 -4.52 -8.49 -7.40
N PRO A 97 -5.65 -9.13 -7.03
CA PRO A 97 -5.67 -10.26 -6.10
C PRO A 97 -4.75 -11.43 -6.51
N ILE A 98 -4.52 -11.62 -7.82
CA ILE A 98 -3.62 -12.65 -8.35
C ILE A 98 -2.19 -12.42 -7.85
N ASN A 99 -1.73 -11.17 -7.72
CA ASN A 99 -0.40 -10.87 -7.21
C ASN A 99 -0.21 -11.36 -5.77
N SER A 100 -1.24 -11.22 -4.93
CA SER A 100 -1.22 -11.69 -3.54
C SER A 100 -1.16 -13.21 -3.48
N LEU A 101 -1.94 -13.90 -4.33
CA LEU A 101 -1.89 -15.36 -4.46
C LEU A 101 -0.52 -15.86 -4.93
N MET A 102 0.08 -15.20 -5.92
CA MET A 102 1.42 -15.52 -6.39
C MET A 102 2.46 -15.34 -5.30
N MET A 103 2.37 -14.26 -4.53
CA MET A 103 3.27 -13.99 -3.41
C MET A 103 3.15 -15.03 -2.30
N ALA A 104 1.92 -15.47 -1.97
CA ALA A 104 1.68 -16.51 -0.97
C ALA A 104 2.32 -17.83 -1.37
N LYS A 105 2.16 -18.23 -2.63
CA LYS A 105 2.83 -19.41 -3.18
C LYS A 105 4.36 -19.27 -3.18
N ALA A 106 4.86 -18.10 -3.59
CA ALA A 106 6.30 -17.85 -3.68
C ALA A 106 6.99 -17.94 -2.31
N LEU A 107 6.34 -17.40 -1.28
CA LEU A 107 6.88 -17.31 0.08
C LEU A 107 6.51 -18.51 0.96
N ASN A 108 5.67 -19.44 0.48
CA ASN A 108 5.06 -20.49 1.28
C ASN A 108 4.37 -19.93 2.54
N GLY A 109 3.65 -18.82 2.36
CA GLY A 109 2.96 -18.10 3.43
C GLY A 109 1.49 -18.44 3.50
N ASP A 110 0.89 -18.17 4.66
CA ASP A 110 -0.56 -18.25 4.83
C ASP A 110 -1.25 -17.16 4.02
N HIS A 111 -2.42 -17.48 3.45
CA HIS A 111 -3.17 -16.58 2.59
C HIS A 111 -4.60 -16.41 3.08
N LEU A 112 -4.88 -15.24 3.65
CA LEU A 112 -6.22 -14.84 4.07
C LEU A 112 -6.87 -14.00 2.97
N HIS A 113 -7.71 -14.65 2.18
CA HIS A 113 -8.39 -14.04 1.04
C HIS A 113 -9.86 -13.75 1.36
N PHE A 114 -10.26 -12.48 1.23
CA PHE A 114 -11.64 -12.04 1.44
C PHE A 114 -12.36 -11.84 0.12
N LYS A 115 -13.36 -12.68 -0.14
CA LYS A 115 -14.18 -12.61 -1.36
C LYS A 115 -14.84 -11.24 -1.57
N ASP A 116 -15.26 -10.58 -0.50
CA ASP A 116 -15.96 -9.29 -0.56
C ASP A 116 -15.09 -8.10 -0.16
N GLY A 117 -13.79 -8.33 -0.04
CA GLY A 117 -12.82 -7.37 0.42
C GLY A 117 -12.33 -6.39 -0.64
N GLY A 118 -12.21 -5.11 -0.29
CA GLY A 118 -11.52 -4.10 -1.09
C GLY A 118 -10.09 -3.85 -0.60
N HIS A 119 -9.50 -2.74 -1.05
CA HIS A 119 -8.13 -2.36 -0.67
C HIS A 119 -7.97 -2.10 0.84
N GLY A 120 -8.97 -1.48 1.47
CA GLY A 120 -8.99 -1.19 2.92
C GLY A 120 -9.43 -2.39 3.77
N ILE A 121 -8.96 -3.60 3.46
CA ILE A 121 -9.46 -4.84 4.06
C ILE A 121 -9.31 -4.89 5.58
N ASN A 122 -8.23 -4.31 6.09
CA ASN A 122 -7.92 -4.24 7.52
C ASN A 122 -8.96 -3.41 8.31
N GLU A 123 -9.65 -2.49 7.64
CA GLU A 123 -10.75 -1.73 8.24
C GLU A 123 -12.09 -2.42 8.03
N GLN A 124 -12.26 -3.08 6.88
CA GLN A 124 -13.50 -3.79 6.55
C GLN A 124 -13.70 -5.03 7.43
N PHE A 125 -12.64 -5.79 7.66
CA PHE A 125 -12.69 -7.04 8.41
C PHE A 125 -11.71 -6.96 9.59
N ASP A 126 -11.79 -5.88 10.38
CA ASP A 126 -10.87 -5.59 11.49
C ASP A 126 -10.75 -6.77 12.46
N ILE A 127 -11.86 -7.37 12.87
CA ILE A 127 -11.88 -8.51 13.80
C ILE A 127 -11.10 -9.69 13.22
N VAL A 128 -11.45 -10.10 12.00
CA VAL A 128 -10.86 -11.28 11.36
C VAL A 128 -9.38 -11.04 11.07
N CYS A 129 -9.03 -9.85 10.58
CA CYS A 129 -7.64 -9.47 10.33
C CYS A 129 -6.82 -9.47 11.63
N ASN A 130 -7.32 -8.84 12.69
CA ASN A 130 -6.62 -8.74 13.97
C ASN A 130 -6.43 -10.10 14.63
N GLU A 131 -7.45 -10.97 14.59
CA GLU A 131 -7.35 -12.31 15.16
C GLU A 131 -6.35 -13.18 14.38
N ASN A 132 -6.36 -13.13 13.05
CA ASN A 132 -5.37 -13.86 12.23
C ASN A 132 -3.95 -13.30 12.43
N LEU A 133 -3.79 -11.99 12.58
CA LEU A 133 -2.50 -11.37 12.92
C LEU A 133 -2.01 -11.86 14.29
N ARG A 134 -2.88 -11.90 15.30
CA ARG A 134 -2.54 -12.40 16.64
C ARG A 134 -2.10 -13.86 16.58
N GLN A 135 -2.88 -14.72 15.96
CA GLN A 135 -2.53 -16.14 15.76
C GLN A 135 -1.23 -16.31 14.98
N HIS A 136 -0.96 -15.44 14.01
CA HIS A 136 0.30 -15.42 13.27
C HIS A 136 1.49 -15.09 14.16
N PHE A 137 1.36 -14.09 15.04
CA PHE A 137 2.41 -13.74 16.00
C PHE A 137 2.61 -14.82 17.07
N ASP A 138 1.53 -15.39 17.59
CA ASP A 138 1.57 -16.46 18.58
C ASP A 138 2.34 -17.67 18.01
N ARG A 139 1.97 -18.13 16.80
CA ARG A 139 2.70 -19.20 16.09
C ARG A 139 4.16 -18.85 15.81
N ALA A 140 4.46 -17.62 15.43
CA ALA A 140 5.85 -17.19 15.21
C ALA A 140 6.68 -17.24 16.50
N THR A 141 6.06 -16.90 17.64
CA THR A 141 6.71 -16.85 18.95
C THR A 141 6.86 -18.25 19.56
N GLU A 142 5.83 -19.10 19.47
CA GLU A 142 5.85 -20.49 19.95
C GLU A 142 6.86 -21.36 19.21
N ASN A 143 7.07 -21.10 17.91
CA ASN A 143 8.10 -21.78 17.12
C ASN A 143 9.54 -21.39 17.54
N GLY A 144 9.71 -20.57 18.58
CA GLY A 144 11.00 -20.31 19.23
C GLY A 144 12.00 -19.63 18.31
N ASP A 145 11.53 -18.81 17.36
CA ASP A 145 12.39 -18.19 16.37
C ASP A 145 13.26 -17.08 16.99
N THR A 146 14.33 -17.47 17.67
CA THR A 146 15.31 -16.56 18.30
C THR A 146 16.34 -16.05 17.29
N ARG A 147 16.08 -16.14 15.98
CA ARG A 147 17.02 -15.65 14.97
C ARG A 147 17.22 -14.16 15.13
N LYS A 148 18.42 -13.77 15.56
CA LYS A 148 18.85 -12.36 15.51
C LYS A 148 18.88 -11.95 14.04
N LEU A 149 17.85 -11.25 13.59
CA LEU A 149 17.87 -10.57 12.31
C LEU A 149 19.05 -9.59 12.38
N ASN A 150 20.11 -9.88 11.62
CA ASN A 150 21.17 -8.92 11.44
C ASN A 150 20.51 -7.67 10.84
N ARG A 151 20.61 -6.52 11.52
CA ARG A 151 20.21 -5.24 10.92
C ARG A 151 20.86 -5.20 9.55
N VAL A 152 20.05 -5.05 8.50
CA VAL A 152 20.55 -4.72 7.18
C VAL A 152 21.36 -3.44 7.35
N SER A 153 22.68 -3.56 7.34
CA SER A 153 23.61 -2.51 7.78
C SER A 153 23.74 -1.38 6.76
N LYS A 154 23.17 -1.57 5.57
CA LYS A 154 23.08 -0.54 4.55
C LYS A 154 21.61 -0.29 4.22
N PRO A 155 21.06 0.91 4.51
CA PRO A 155 19.81 1.30 3.87
C PRO A 155 19.97 1.11 2.35
N PRO A 156 18.90 0.75 1.61
CA PRO A 156 18.96 0.73 0.16
C PRO A 156 19.59 2.04 -0.29
N GLU A 157 20.59 1.98 -1.17
CA GLU A 157 21.28 3.16 -1.68
C GLU A 157 20.21 4.13 -2.19
N LEU A 158 19.90 5.15 -1.39
CA LEU A 158 19.09 6.27 -1.84
C LEU A 158 19.79 6.79 -3.09
N LEU A 159 19.03 6.95 -4.19
CA LEU A 159 19.57 7.50 -5.43
C LEU A 159 20.39 8.74 -5.06
N HIS A 160 21.72 8.66 -5.25
CA HIS A 160 22.60 9.75 -4.90
C HIS A 160 22.10 11.03 -5.58
N PRO A 161 22.05 12.19 -4.89
CA PRO A 161 21.47 13.44 -5.41
C PRO A 161 21.87 13.79 -6.85
N TRP A 162 23.09 13.48 -7.29
CA TRP A 162 23.54 13.72 -8.66
C TRP A 162 22.80 12.88 -9.71
N LYS A 163 22.32 11.68 -9.37
CA LYS A 163 21.51 10.85 -10.27
C LYS A 163 20.14 11.48 -10.52
N PHE A 164 19.55 12.14 -9.51
CA PHE A 164 18.35 12.96 -9.69
C PHE A 164 18.62 14.18 -10.55
N VAL A 165 19.75 14.86 -10.33
CA VAL A 165 20.17 16.00 -11.17
C VAL A 165 20.39 15.56 -12.62
N LEU A 166 20.97 14.38 -12.86
CA LEU A 166 21.18 13.85 -14.22
C LEU A 166 19.86 13.52 -14.92
N VAL A 167 18.93 12.85 -14.22
CA VAL A 167 17.59 12.55 -14.76
C VAL A 167 16.82 13.84 -15.02
N TYR A 168 16.90 14.82 -14.12
CA TYR A 168 16.28 16.13 -14.28
C TYR A 168 16.92 16.95 -15.41
N ALA A 169 18.24 16.91 -15.58
CA ALA A 169 18.96 17.63 -16.63
C ALA A 169 18.70 17.01 -18.02
N LEU A 170 18.72 15.68 -18.14
CA LEU A 170 18.40 14.98 -19.39
C LEU A 170 16.96 15.28 -19.83
N SER A 171 16.03 15.23 -18.88
CA SER A 171 14.65 15.56 -19.17
C SER A 171 14.44 17.04 -19.48
N ALA A 172 15.04 17.97 -18.73
CA ALA A 172 15.03 19.40 -19.07
C ALA A 172 15.66 19.67 -20.45
N PHE A 173 16.66 18.89 -20.87
CA PHE A 173 17.24 18.98 -22.22
C PHE A 173 16.26 18.59 -23.31
N PHE A 174 15.47 17.51 -23.13
CA PHE A 174 14.41 17.12 -24.07
C PHE A 174 13.24 18.12 -24.13
N PHE A 175 13.03 18.92 -23.07
CA PHE A 175 11.98 19.96 -22.99
C PHE A 175 12.49 21.39 -23.25
N SER A 176 13.81 21.61 -23.28
CA SER A 176 14.40 22.88 -23.69
C SER A 176 14.17 23.13 -25.18
N LYS A 177 14.09 24.43 -25.54
CA LYS A 177 13.66 25.14 -26.76
C LYS A 177 13.77 24.50 -28.17
N LYS A 178 14.24 23.28 -28.36
CA LYS A 178 14.32 22.56 -29.64
C LYS A 178 13.60 21.20 -29.68
N GLY A 179 12.95 20.76 -28.60
CA GLY A 179 12.21 19.48 -28.57
C GLY A 179 10.80 19.52 -29.20
N PRO A 180 10.28 18.37 -29.66
CA PRO A 180 8.97 18.24 -30.34
C PRO A 180 7.74 18.48 -29.44
N LEU A 181 7.92 18.67 -28.13
CA LEU A 181 6.84 18.72 -27.12
C LEU A 181 6.39 20.14 -26.73
N LYS A 182 6.78 21.18 -27.48
CA LYS A 182 6.49 22.61 -27.19
C LYS A 182 5.02 22.99 -27.00
N LYS A 183 4.06 22.18 -27.45
CA LYS A 183 2.62 22.48 -27.38
C LYS A 183 1.92 21.91 -26.14
N LEU A 184 2.60 21.17 -25.27
CA LEU A 184 2.00 20.68 -24.04
C LEU A 184 1.93 21.79 -22.99
N SER A 185 0.80 21.88 -22.28
CA SER A 185 0.70 22.70 -21.07
C SER A 185 1.74 22.26 -20.03
N PHE A 186 2.21 23.18 -19.19
CA PHE A 186 3.21 22.88 -18.16
C PHE A 186 2.81 21.67 -17.30
N ASN A 187 1.54 21.59 -16.91
CA ASN A 187 0.99 20.48 -16.13
C ASN A 187 1.05 19.15 -16.89
N THR A 188 0.71 19.16 -18.19
CA THR A 188 0.78 17.95 -19.04
C THR A 188 2.24 17.51 -19.24
N ALA A 189 3.16 18.46 -19.37
CA ALA A 189 4.58 18.18 -19.50
C ALA A 189 5.16 17.55 -18.22
N VAL A 190 4.78 18.05 -17.04
CA VAL A 190 5.21 17.49 -15.74
C VAL A 190 4.66 16.08 -15.51
N ILE A 191 3.41 15.82 -15.86
CA ILE A 191 2.82 14.47 -15.74
C ILE A 191 3.52 13.50 -16.70
N LEU A 192 3.68 13.88 -17.97
CA LEU A 192 4.36 13.04 -18.96
C LEU A 192 5.82 12.78 -18.57
N HIS A 193 6.49 13.79 -18.01
CA HIS A 193 7.84 13.68 -17.47
C HIS A 193 7.93 12.67 -16.32
N THR A 194 7.01 12.76 -15.35
CA THR A 194 6.97 11.85 -14.21
C THR A 194 6.76 10.41 -14.66
N LEU A 195 5.88 10.19 -15.65
CA LEU A 195 5.61 8.88 -16.23
C LEU A 195 6.81 8.33 -17.01
N VAL A 196 7.45 9.14 -17.86
CA VAL A 196 8.64 8.75 -18.64
C VAL A 196 9.83 8.49 -17.73
N ALA A 197 10.06 9.32 -16.72
CA ALA A 197 11.09 9.11 -15.72
C ALA A 197 10.83 7.82 -14.93
N GLY A 198 9.59 7.59 -14.48
CA GLY A 198 9.20 6.34 -13.82
C GLY A 198 9.43 5.10 -14.69
N PHE A 199 9.10 5.17 -15.98
CA PHE A 199 9.32 4.05 -16.92
C PHE A 199 10.80 3.83 -17.24
N ALA A 200 11.58 4.90 -17.40
CA ALA A 200 13.03 4.83 -17.62
C ALA A 200 13.75 4.28 -16.39
N LEU A 201 13.40 4.73 -15.19
CA LEU A 201 13.86 4.16 -13.93
C LEU A 201 13.48 2.68 -13.84
N ARG A 202 12.24 2.29 -14.13
CA ARG A 202 11.82 0.88 -14.14
C ARG A 202 12.62 0.02 -15.12
N LYS A 203 12.89 0.49 -16.34
CA LYS A 203 13.66 -0.25 -17.36
C LYS A 203 15.15 -0.31 -17.04
N PHE A 204 15.71 0.75 -16.46
CA PHE A 204 17.11 0.82 -16.09
C PHE A 204 17.40 -0.03 -14.85
N PHE A 205 16.55 0.05 -13.82
CA PHE A 205 16.73 -0.70 -12.57
C PHE A 205 16.17 -2.14 -12.63
N GLY A 206 15.14 -2.41 -13.44
CA GLY A 206 14.65 -3.77 -13.68
C GLY A 206 15.66 -4.68 -14.42
N ARG A 207 16.72 -4.11 -15.01
CA ARG A 207 17.86 -4.84 -15.58
C ARG A 207 19.02 -5.06 -14.59
N PHE A 208 19.06 -4.36 -13.47
CA PHE A 208 20.17 -4.40 -12.50
C PHE A 208 19.88 -5.25 -11.26
N THR A 209 18.66 -5.74 -11.07
CA THR A 209 18.30 -6.66 -9.96
C THR A 209 18.42 -8.14 -10.34
N GLY A 210 19.38 -8.49 -11.20
CA GLY A 210 19.81 -9.88 -11.41
C GLY A 210 20.78 -10.34 -10.30
N LEU A 211 20.41 -10.08 -9.05
CA LEU A 211 21.06 -10.49 -7.81
C LEU A 211 19.98 -10.80 -6.77
#